data_AF-A0A2N3QMR9-F1
#
_entry.id   AF-A0A2N3QMR9-F1
#
_cell.length_a   1.000
_cell.length_b   1.000
_cell.length_c   1.000
_cell.angle_alpha   90.00
_cell.angle_beta   90.00
_cell.angle_gamma   90.00
#
_symmetry.space_group_name_H-M   'P 1'
#
loop_
_entity.id
_entity.type
_entity.pdbx_description
1 polymer ?
#
loop_
_entity_poly.entity_id
_entity_poly.type
_entity_poly.pdbx_seq_one_letter_code
_entity_poly.pdbx_strand_id
1 'polypeptide(L)'
;MAVVRKDDSLKKVSSFADLAGKRIIVPPAGLYNIVSSLEAYNKKNPSKASKIVYSQAEEADAIRQVENGTGDVYFLDGPSYYYLKDKAGIDAKRIDIGEAVESKFSADSHAYLIFSKDQTQLRDDVNKALKQVIKDGTATTISKKWFGEDLTGSSGD
;
A
#
# COMPACT_ATOMS: atom_id res chain seq x y z
N MET A 1 -2.81 1.00 -0.59
CA MET A 1 -3.81 0.78 -1.67
C MET A 1 -3.86 -0.70 -2.03
N ALA A 2 -4.73 -1.10 -2.96
CA ALA A 2 -4.73 -2.45 -3.50
C ALA A 2 -4.63 -2.43 -5.03
N VAL A 3 -4.02 -3.46 -5.60
CA VAL A 3 -3.87 -3.67 -7.04
C VAL A 3 -4.76 -4.86 -7.43
N VAL A 4 -5.56 -4.65 -8.47
CA VAL A 4 -6.45 -5.66 -9.07
C VAL A 4 -6.27 -5.65 -10.59
N ARG A 5 -6.81 -6.66 -11.29
CA ARG A 5 -6.82 -6.64 -12.76
C ARG A 5 -7.52 -5.41 -13.30
N LYS A 6 -7.09 -4.96 -14.48
CA LYS A 6 -7.65 -3.79 -15.16
C LYS A 6 -9.15 -3.91 -15.41
N ASP A 7 -9.60 -5.11 -15.75
CA ASP A 7 -10.99 -5.48 -16.02
C ASP A 7 -11.78 -5.90 -14.77
N ASP A 8 -11.16 -5.92 -13.57
CA ASP A 8 -11.86 -6.29 -12.34
C ASP A 8 -12.97 -5.27 -12.00
N SER A 9 -14.13 -5.79 -11.60
CA SER A 9 -15.29 -4.99 -11.22
C SER A 9 -15.13 -4.28 -9.88
N LEU A 10 -14.25 -4.77 -8.99
CA LEU A 10 -13.95 -4.15 -7.71
C LEU A 10 -13.32 -2.78 -7.93
N LYS A 11 -13.95 -1.74 -7.37
CA LYS A 11 -13.49 -0.34 -7.50
C LYS A 11 -12.84 0.19 -6.23
N LYS A 12 -13.16 -0.39 -5.08
CA LYS A 12 -12.68 -0.02 -3.75
C LYS A 12 -12.84 -1.20 -2.81
N VAL A 13 -11.91 -1.38 -1.88
CA VAL A 13 -12.04 -2.32 -0.75
C VAL A 13 -12.61 -1.56 0.43
N SER A 14 -13.93 -1.55 0.59
CA SER A 14 -14.61 -0.82 1.68
C SER A 14 -14.72 -1.67 2.95
N SER A 15 -14.68 -3.00 2.81
CA SER A 15 -14.66 -3.96 3.90
C SER A 15 -13.88 -5.21 3.52
N PHE A 16 -13.45 -6.02 4.50
CA PHE A 16 -12.86 -7.34 4.19
C PHE A 16 -13.84 -8.30 3.50
N ALA A 17 -15.16 -8.06 3.57
CA ALA A 17 -16.16 -8.85 2.85
C ALA A 17 -16.04 -8.68 1.33
N ASP A 18 -15.54 -7.54 0.85
CA ASP A 18 -15.35 -7.27 -0.59
C ASP A 18 -14.25 -8.17 -1.20
N LEU A 19 -13.48 -8.83 -0.33
CA LEU A 19 -12.40 -9.76 -0.67
C LEU A 19 -12.84 -11.23 -0.57
N ALA A 20 -14.12 -11.50 -0.31
CA ALA A 20 -14.64 -12.86 -0.20
C ALA A 20 -14.31 -13.68 -1.46
N GLY A 21 -13.68 -14.84 -1.25
CA GLY A 21 -13.24 -15.76 -2.31
C GLY A 21 -12.03 -15.30 -3.14
N LYS A 22 -11.62 -14.02 -3.07
CA LYS A 22 -10.48 -13.48 -3.82
C LYS A 22 -9.15 -14.03 -3.28
N ARG A 23 -8.21 -14.33 -4.18
CA ARG A 23 -6.83 -14.72 -3.85
C ARG A 23 -5.98 -13.49 -3.58
N ILE A 24 -5.56 -13.34 -2.34
CA ILE A 24 -4.68 -12.27 -1.87
C ILE A 24 -3.24 -12.78 -1.97
N ILE A 25 -2.43 -12.17 -2.84
CA ILE A 25 -1.02 -12.53 -2.99
C ILE A 25 -0.21 -11.91 -1.86
N VAL A 26 0.62 -12.72 -1.20
CA VAL A 26 1.56 -12.30 -0.15
C VAL A 26 2.99 -12.63 -0.60
N PRO A 27 3.82 -11.64 -0.95
CA PRO A 27 5.21 -11.85 -1.33
C PRO A 27 6.11 -12.16 -0.11
N PRO A 28 7.38 -12.56 -0.29
CA PRO A 28 8.31 -12.84 0.80
C PRO A 28 8.56 -11.65 1.74
N ALA A 29 8.56 -10.43 1.22
CA ALA A 29 8.62 -9.19 2.01
C ALA A 29 7.46 -9.07 3.04
N GLY A 30 6.39 -9.83 2.80
CA GLY A 30 5.24 -9.94 3.69
C GLY A 30 4.25 -8.82 3.50
N LEU A 31 3.14 -8.95 4.22
CA LEU A 31 2.05 -7.99 4.33
C LEU A 31 1.45 -8.13 5.73
N TYR A 32 2.32 -8.22 6.75
CA TYR A 32 1.99 -8.81 8.06
C TYR A 32 0.71 -8.21 8.66
N ASN A 33 0.62 -6.89 8.75
CA ASN A 33 -0.51 -6.22 9.39
C ASN A 33 -1.85 -6.56 8.71
N ILE A 34 -1.92 -6.53 7.37
CA ILE A 34 -3.17 -6.81 6.67
C ILE A 34 -3.48 -8.30 6.64
N VAL A 35 -2.47 -9.16 6.52
CA VAL A 35 -2.64 -10.62 6.54
C VAL A 35 -3.20 -11.07 7.89
N SER A 36 -2.61 -10.64 9.01
CA SER A 36 -3.14 -10.96 10.34
C SER A 36 -4.59 -10.49 10.53
N SER A 37 -4.92 -9.29 10.04
CA SER A 37 -6.29 -8.77 10.09
C SER A 37 -7.27 -9.54 9.20
N LEU A 38 -6.82 -9.99 8.02
CA LEU A 38 -7.60 -10.86 7.12
C LEU A 38 -7.81 -12.24 7.73
N GLU A 39 -6.79 -12.86 8.32
CA GLU A 39 -6.90 -14.16 8.99
C GLU A 39 -7.91 -14.11 10.15
N ALA A 40 -7.82 -13.06 10.99
CA ALA A 40 -8.77 -12.84 12.07
C ALA A 40 -10.21 -12.65 11.56
N TYR A 41 -10.37 -11.93 10.45
CA TYR A 41 -11.67 -11.75 9.80
C TYR A 41 -12.20 -13.07 9.22
N ASN A 42 -11.38 -13.80 8.47
CA ASN A 42 -11.73 -15.07 7.82
C ASN A 42 -12.15 -16.12 8.84
N LYS A 43 -11.46 -16.22 9.98
CA LYS A 43 -11.82 -17.13 11.09
C LYS A 43 -13.22 -16.85 11.65
N LYS A 44 -13.60 -15.58 11.73
CA LYS A 44 -14.93 -15.15 12.23
C LYS A 44 -16.02 -15.21 11.15
N ASN A 45 -15.64 -15.19 9.87
CA ASN A 45 -16.55 -15.07 8.73
C ASN A 45 -16.20 -16.09 7.62
N PRO A 46 -16.26 -17.41 7.88
CA PRO A 46 -15.76 -18.42 6.94
C PRO A 46 -16.45 -18.38 5.57
N SER A 47 -17.74 -18.03 5.51
CA SER A 47 -18.50 -17.90 4.25
C SER A 47 -18.12 -16.65 3.42
N LYS A 48 -17.39 -15.70 4.02
CA LYS A 48 -16.90 -14.48 3.39
C LYS A 48 -15.38 -14.39 3.42
N ALA A 49 -14.70 -15.53 3.60
CA ALA A 49 -13.26 -15.56 3.72
C ALA A 49 -12.56 -15.27 2.38
N SER A 50 -11.49 -14.50 2.42
CA SER A 50 -10.53 -14.41 1.33
C SER A 50 -9.58 -15.62 1.34
N LYS A 51 -8.85 -15.84 0.24
CA LYS A 51 -7.82 -16.89 0.15
C LYS A 51 -6.44 -16.25 0.21
N ILE A 52 -5.68 -16.51 1.26
CA ILE A 52 -4.30 -16.01 1.39
C ILE A 52 -3.37 -16.95 0.62
N VAL A 53 -2.61 -16.40 -0.33
CA VAL A 53 -1.69 -17.15 -1.20
C VAL A 53 -0.28 -16.60 -1.00
N TYR A 54 0.53 -17.33 -0.24
CA TYR A 54 1.95 -17.04 -0.08
C TYR A 54 2.69 -17.36 -1.38
N SER A 55 3.44 -16.38 -1.88
CA SER A 55 4.20 -16.46 -3.12
C SER A 55 5.68 -16.24 -2.84
N GLN A 56 6.54 -16.84 -3.67
CA GLN A 56 7.98 -16.54 -3.69
C GLN A 56 8.31 -15.39 -4.65
N ALA A 57 7.28 -14.79 -5.26
CA ALA A 57 7.41 -13.67 -6.17
C ALA A 57 7.73 -12.38 -5.42
N GLU A 58 8.68 -11.61 -5.96
CA GLU A 58 8.92 -10.23 -5.58
C GLU A 58 7.74 -9.32 -6.00
N GLU A 59 7.69 -8.08 -5.53
CA GLU A 59 6.51 -7.20 -5.67
C GLU A 59 6.05 -7.02 -7.13
N ALA A 60 6.97 -6.82 -8.08
CA ALA A 60 6.64 -6.69 -9.49
C ALA A 60 5.96 -7.97 -10.03
N ASP A 61 6.46 -9.14 -9.63
CA ASP A 61 5.91 -10.43 -10.03
C ASP A 61 4.60 -10.76 -9.29
N ALA A 62 4.41 -10.26 -8.07
CA ALA A 62 3.13 -10.30 -7.37
C ALA A 62 2.06 -9.51 -8.15
N ILE A 63 2.42 -8.35 -8.70
CA ILE A 63 1.53 -7.58 -9.57
C ILE A 63 1.27 -8.33 -10.89
N ARG A 64 2.28 -8.96 -11.50
CA ARG A 64 2.09 -9.79 -12.70
C ARG A 64 1.15 -10.98 -12.45
N GLN A 65 1.19 -11.57 -11.26
CA GLN A 65 0.23 -12.62 -10.87
C GLN A 65 -1.21 -12.08 -10.79
N VAL A 66 -1.38 -10.83 -10.37
CA VAL A 66 -2.69 -10.18 -10.45
C VAL A 66 -3.10 -10.02 -11.92
N GLU A 67 -2.24 -9.46 -12.77
CA GLU A 67 -2.51 -9.23 -14.20
C GLU A 67 -2.93 -10.49 -14.95
N ASN A 68 -2.17 -11.59 -14.79
CA ASN A 68 -2.42 -12.84 -15.50
C ASN A 68 -3.52 -13.70 -14.84
N GLY A 69 -4.07 -13.25 -13.70
CA GLY A 69 -5.16 -13.92 -13.02
C GLY A 69 -4.76 -15.15 -12.20
N THR A 70 -3.49 -15.37 -11.88
CA THR A 70 -3.10 -16.36 -10.86
C THR A 70 -3.29 -15.85 -9.43
N GLY A 71 -3.39 -14.52 -9.27
CA GLY A 71 -3.87 -13.79 -8.09
C GLY A 71 -5.02 -12.85 -8.44
N ASP A 72 -5.74 -12.36 -7.43
CA ASP A 72 -6.85 -11.42 -7.62
C ASP A 72 -6.58 -10.04 -7.01
N VAL A 73 -5.87 -10.01 -5.88
CA VAL A 73 -5.55 -8.76 -5.16
C VAL A 73 -4.14 -8.84 -4.62
N TYR A 74 -3.40 -7.74 -4.74
CA TYR A 74 -2.15 -7.50 -4.04
C TYR A 74 -2.21 -6.15 -3.33
N PHE A 75 -1.74 -6.08 -2.09
CA PHE A 75 -1.70 -4.85 -1.31
C PHE A 75 -0.32 -4.22 -1.41
N LEU A 76 -0.27 -2.92 -1.72
CA LEU A 76 0.96 -2.17 -1.89
C LEU A 76 0.72 -0.69 -1.53
N ASP A 77 1.76 0.03 -1.11
CA ASP A 77 1.71 1.48 -0.94
C ASP A 77 1.73 2.22 -2.29
N GLY A 78 1.35 3.50 -2.27
CA GLY A 78 1.28 4.32 -3.48
C GLY A 78 2.63 4.53 -4.16
N PRO A 79 3.67 4.99 -3.43
CA PRO A 79 5.00 5.20 -4.00
C PRO A 79 5.53 3.96 -4.73
N SER A 80 5.47 2.78 -4.11
CA SER A 80 5.92 1.53 -4.72
C SER A 80 5.11 1.16 -5.96
N TYR A 81 3.79 1.35 -5.94
CA TYR A 81 2.94 1.12 -7.12
C TYR A 81 3.36 2.00 -8.31
N TYR A 82 3.55 3.30 -8.10
CA TYR A 82 3.93 4.21 -9.19
C TYR A 82 5.34 3.96 -9.71
N TYR A 83 6.27 3.66 -8.80
CA TYR A 83 7.62 3.25 -9.18
C TYR A 83 7.60 1.99 -10.05
N LEU A 84 6.90 0.94 -9.61
CA LEU A 84 6.81 -0.31 -10.36
C LEU A 84 6.01 -0.15 -11.66
N LYS A 85 5.00 0.71 -11.69
CA LYS A 85 4.24 1.02 -12.91
C LYS A 85 5.14 1.56 -14.02
N ASP A 86 6.00 2.52 -13.69
CA ASP A 86 6.95 3.10 -14.64
C ASP A 86 8.06 2.10 -15.02
N LYS A 87 8.64 1.41 -14.03
CA LYS A 87 9.82 0.56 -14.26
C LYS A 87 9.52 -0.81 -14.86
N ALA A 88 8.41 -1.43 -14.47
CA ALA A 88 8.09 -2.81 -14.84
C ALA A 88 7.01 -2.93 -15.91
N GLY A 89 6.42 -1.81 -16.36
CA GLY A 89 5.40 -1.77 -17.41
C GLY A 89 4.09 -2.45 -16.99
N ILE A 90 3.69 -2.25 -15.73
CA ILE A 90 2.50 -2.86 -15.15
C ILE A 90 1.22 -2.33 -15.81
N ASP A 91 0.33 -3.24 -16.21
CA ASP A 91 -1.03 -3.01 -16.70
C ASP A 91 -2.11 -3.54 -15.72
N ALA A 92 -1.91 -3.27 -14.44
CA ALA A 92 -2.90 -3.51 -13.38
C ALA A 92 -3.54 -2.20 -12.89
N LYS A 93 -4.75 -2.31 -12.35
CA LYS A 93 -5.52 -1.16 -11.84
C LYS A 93 -5.34 -1.06 -10.33
N ARG A 94 -4.89 0.10 -9.85
CA ARG A 94 -4.98 0.44 -8.43
C ARG A 94 -6.42 0.76 -8.02
N ILE A 95 -6.79 0.38 -6.80
CA ILE A 95 -8.03 0.74 -6.13
C ILE A 95 -7.75 1.19 -4.71
N ASP A 96 -8.62 2.07 -4.22
CA ASP A 96 -8.50 2.57 -2.86
C ASP A 96 -8.96 1.53 -1.84
N ILE A 97 -8.43 1.67 -0.64
CA ILE A 97 -8.89 0.96 0.54
C ILE A 97 -9.71 1.96 1.36
N GLY A 98 -10.88 1.54 1.83
CA GLY A 98 -11.69 2.36 2.71
C GLY A 98 -11.10 2.42 4.11
N GLU A 99 -11.33 3.54 4.79
CA GLU A 99 -10.88 3.81 6.16
C GLU A 99 -11.20 2.67 7.15
N ALA A 100 -12.37 2.03 7.01
CA ALA A 100 -12.78 0.91 7.86
C ALA A 100 -11.87 -0.33 7.74
N VAL A 101 -11.22 -0.50 6.59
CA VAL A 101 -10.24 -1.57 6.35
C VAL A 101 -8.86 -1.06 6.74
N GLU A 102 -8.48 0.13 6.28
CA GLU A 102 -7.20 0.77 6.58
C GLU A 102 -6.92 0.86 8.09
N SER A 103 -7.87 1.34 8.89
CA SER A 103 -7.77 1.42 10.35
C SER A 103 -7.49 0.08 11.06
N LYS A 104 -7.71 -1.06 10.39
CA LYS A 104 -7.45 -2.40 10.95
C LYS A 104 -6.03 -2.90 10.74
N PHE A 105 -5.23 -2.26 9.88
CA PHE A 105 -3.86 -2.71 9.58
C PHE A 105 -2.86 -1.56 9.38
N SER A 106 -3.32 -0.31 9.41
CA SER A 106 -2.60 0.89 9.01
C SER A 106 -2.51 1.93 10.13
N ALA A 107 -2.54 1.51 11.39
CA ALA A 107 -2.54 2.42 12.55
C ALA A 107 -1.36 3.43 12.56
N ASP A 108 -0.32 3.18 11.77
CA ASP A 108 0.73 4.14 11.44
C ASP A 108 1.41 3.75 10.10
N SER A 109 0.83 4.16 8.96
CA SER A 109 1.40 3.85 7.62
C SER A 109 2.32 4.93 7.07
N HIS A 110 2.92 5.74 7.94
CA HIS A 110 3.87 6.75 7.53
C HIS A 110 5.28 6.17 7.33
N ALA A 111 6.01 6.72 6.37
CA ALA A 111 7.43 6.44 6.19
C ALA A 111 8.26 7.53 6.88
N TYR A 112 9.32 7.13 7.59
CA TYR A 112 10.17 8.02 8.35
C TYR A 112 11.64 7.85 7.98
N LEU A 113 12.40 8.95 8.04
CA LEU A 113 13.86 8.90 8.01
C LEU A 113 14.37 8.44 9.38
N ILE A 114 15.27 7.45 9.37
CA ILE A 114 15.88 6.90 10.58
C ILE A 114 17.28 7.47 10.75
N PHE A 115 17.62 7.87 11.97
CA PHE A 115 18.92 8.41 12.35
C PHE A 115 19.53 7.58 13.48
N SER A 116 20.86 7.51 13.54
CA SER A 116 21.57 6.96 14.70
C SER A 116 21.19 7.73 15.98
N LYS A 117 21.18 7.04 17.12
CA LYS A 117 20.69 7.60 18.41
C LYS A 117 21.44 8.86 18.85
N ASP A 118 22.72 8.97 18.49
CA ASP A 118 23.62 10.07 18.79
C ASP A 118 23.52 11.24 17.80
N GLN A 119 22.87 11.06 16.65
CA GLN A 119 22.74 12.06 15.58
C GLN A 119 21.52 12.97 15.79
N THR A 120 21.36 13.51 17.01
CA THR A 120 20.20 14.34 17.38
C THR A 120 20.14 15.65 16.62
N GLN A 121 21.29 16.32 16.43
CA GLN A 121 21.37 17.57 15.67
C GLN A 121 20.95 17.38 14.21
N LEU A 122 21.48 16.34 13.55
CA LEU A 122 21.12 16.01 12.17
C LEU A 122 19.62 15.70 12.03
N ARG A 123 19.07 14.89 12.94
CA ARG A 123 17.63 14.61 12.99
C ARG A 123 16.81 15.90 13.08
N ASP A 124 17.20 16.81 13.97
CA ASP A 124 16.45 18.05 14.21
C ASP A 124 16.53 19.01 13.02
N ASP A 125 17.70 19.12 12.38
CA ASP A 125 17.90 19.91 11.18
C ASP A 125 17.08 19.35 10.00
N VAL A 126 17.08 18.02 9.81
CA VAL A 126 16.26 17.38 8.77
C VAL A 126 14.77 17.55 9.06
N ASN A 127 14.33 17.40 10.30
CA ASN A 127 12.94 17.65 10.68
C ASN A 127 12.51 19.09 10.39
N LYS A 128 13.37 20.07 10.67
CA LYS A 128 13.10 21.48 10.38
C LYS A 128 12.99 21.72 8.88
N ALA A 129 13.91 21.19 8.09
CA ALA A 129 13.88 21.28 6.63
C ALA A 129 12.62 20.59 6.05
N LEU A 130 12.28 19.41 6.57
CA LEU A 130 11.09 18.65 6.13
C LEU A 130 9.80 19.45 6.37
N LYS A 131 9.67 20.10 7.53
CA LYS A 131 8.53 21.00 7.81
C LYS A 131 8.46 22.18 6.83
N GLN A 132 9.60 22.74 6.43
CA GLN A 132 9.64 23.85 5.47
C GLN A 132 9.18 23.40 4.08
N VAL A 133 9.73 22.29 3.56
CA VAL A 133 9.37 21.79 2.22
C VAL A 133 7.93 21.27 2.15
N ILE A 134 7.36 20.84 3.28
CA ILE A 134 5.92 20.53 3.35
C ILE A 134 5.12 21.83 3.31
N LYS A 135 5.45 22.80 4.17
CA LYS A 135 4.71 24.07 4.30
C LYS A 135 4.72 24.91 3.03
N ASP A 136 5.82 24.92 2.29
CA ASP A 136 5.96 25.71 1.05
C ASP A 136 5.42 25.00 -0.21
N GLY A 137 4.93 23.76 -0.08
CA GLY A 137 4.37 23.00 -1.20
C GLY A 137 5.40 22.32 -2.10
N THR A 138 6.70 22.40 -1.77
CA THR A 138 7.75 21.68 -2.49
C THR A 138 7.54 20.17 -2.41
N ALA A 139 7.14 19.66 -1.24
CA ALA A 139 6.85 18.25 -1.04
C ALA A 139 5.69 17.77 -1.95
N THR A 140 4.59 18.51 -2.01
CA THR A 140 3.48 18.23 -2.95
C THR A 140 3.95 18.24 -4.41
N THR A 141 4.82 19.19 -4.78
CA THR A 141 5.37 19.28 -6.14
C THR A 141 6.23 18.06 -6.48
N ILE A 142 7.09 17.64 -5.56
CA ILE A 142 7.89 16.42 -5.70
C ILE A 142 6.98 15.20 -5.81
N SER A 143 5.98 15.09 -4.93
CA SER A 143 5.04 13.97 -4.88
C SER A 143 4.31 13.80 -6.22
N LYS A 144 3.71 14.87 -6.73
CA LYS A 144 3.03 14.87 -8.05
C LYS A 144 3.97 14.54 -9.20
N LYS A 145 5.24 15.00 -9.15
CA LYS A 145 6.23 14.71 -10.20
C LYS A 145 6.54 13.21 -10.30
N TRP A 146 6.70 12.54 -9.17
CA TRP A 146 7.11 11.13 -9.14
C TRP A 146 5.93 10.16 -9.17
N PHE A 147 4.78 10.56 -8.63
CA PHE A 147 3.65 9.66 -8.40
C PHE A 147 2.38 10.07 -9.15
N GLY A 148 2.36 11.23 -9.81
CA GLY A 148 1.18 11.73 -10.54
C GLY A 148 0.03 12.19 -9.64
N GLU A 149 0.14 12.04 -8.32
CA GLU A 149 -0.80 12.53 -7.32
C GLU A 149 -0.07 13.03 -6.07
N ASP A 150 -0.80 13.71 -5.19
CA ASP A 150 -0.22 14.15 -3.92
C ASP A 150 -0.34 13.07 -2.84
N LEU A 151 0.79 12.45 -2.53
CA LEU A 151 0.93 11.43 -1.50
C LEU A 151 1.55 11.95 -0.18
N THR A 152 1.73 13.26 0.00
CA THR A 152 2.33 13.76 1.26
C THR A 152 1.42 13.57 2.48
N GLY A 153 0.15 13.20 2.26
CA GLY A 153 -0.87 13.15 3.30
C GLY A 153 -1.18 14.56 3.84
N SER A 154 -2.34 14.71 4.49
CA SER A 154 -2.63 15.88 5.31
C SER A 154 -1.76 15.83 6.57
N SER A 155 -0.47 16.12 6.44
CA SER A 155 0.46 16.36 7.55
C SER A 155 0.25 17.77 8.13
N GLY A 156 -1.03 18.15 8.26
CA GLY A 156 -1.47 19.40 8.86
C GLY A 156 -2.09 19.08 10.20
N ASP A 157 -1.25 18.68 11.15
CA ASP A 157 -1.41 18.86 12.60
C ASP A 157 -0.03 18.70 13.27
#